data_AF-A0A7M3MF73-F1
#
_entry.id   AF-A0A7M3MF73-F1
#
_cell.length_a   1.000
_cell.length_b   1.000
_cell.length_c   1.000
_cell.angle_alpha   90.00
_cell.angle_beta   90.00
_cell.angle_gamma   90.00
#
_symmetry.space_group_name_H-M   'P 1'
#
loop_
_entity.id
_entity.type
_entity.pdbx_description
1 polymer ?
#
loop_
_entity_poly.entity_id
_entity_poly.type
_entity_poly.pdbx_seq_one_letter_code
_entity_poly.pdbx_strand_id
1 'polypeptide(L)'
;MSAPARVHNRGGSVEQTTEWVMGLGLLAVVFVLHVFVWRIYKLCRRHLPWLFRFGRHGRIGRLVDRADGLLGKWPPLQRFVHARFDTSEPTGLPLTIAVLAAIYLALLLGDTVEELFEADELLALDRWVQNLFQNVRSGWVVSLFTWFTRFGDSQALVAVAAVATGFLWALGRGFAVLPLWVVVLGANATTWIGKYAVARTRPEFVTEITAATPSFPSGHATGAMALYGFVAFLVARELTEPRQRFEVGFWSSVLILMVGASRIVLSVHFLSDVLAGFLVGGVWILVGFALYEYRRLDRRGDGARRADHASGKRSACS
;
A
#
# COMPACT_ATOMS: atom_id res chain seq x y z
N MET A 1 9.05 -5.82 -69.04
CA MET A 1 10.02 -5.93 -67.93
C MET A 1 10.12 -4.57 -67.25
N SER A 2 9.51 -4.42 -66.08
CA SER A 2 9.58 -3.20 -65.25
C SER A 2 9.73 -3.65 -63.80
N ALA A 3 10.89 -3.38 -63.20
CA ALA A 3 11.23 -3.76 -61.84
C ALA A 3 10.48 -2.91 -60.81
N PRO A 4 10.14 -3.44 -59.62
CA PRO A 4 9.51 -2.64 -58.57
C PRO A 4 10.56 -1.83 -57.80
N ALA A 5 10.25 -0.56 -57.55
CA ALA A 5 11.05 0.35 -56.74
C ALA A 5 11.05 -0.10 -55.27
N ARG A 6 12.24 -0.29 -54.69
CA ARG A 6 12.42 -0.52 -53.25
C ARG A 6 12.12 0.79 -52.51
N VAL A 7 11.04 0.79 -51.73
CA VAL A 7 10.79 1.83 -50.72
C VAL A 7 11.85 1.67 -49.63
N HIS A 8 12.73 2.65 -49.51
CA HIS A 8 13.73 2.70 -48.44
C HIS A 8 13.04 2.97 -47.09
N ASN A 9 13.08 1.97 -46.21
CA ASN A 9 12.62 2.01 -44.84
C ASN A 9 13.53 2.92 -43.99
N ARG A 10 13.32 4.25 -44.05
CA ARG A 10 14.04 5.23 -43.21
C ARG A 10 13.38 5.47 -41.83
N GLY A 11 12.16 4.96 -41.61
CA GLY A 11 11.40 5.15 -40.36
C GLY A 11 11.96 4.40 -39.15
N GLY A 12 12.47 3.18 -39.35
CA GLY A 12 12.92 2.33 -38.24
C GLY A 12 14.14 2.87 -37.47
N SER A 13 15.03 3.64 -38.11
CA SER A 13 16.23 4.16 -37.44
C SER A 13 15.93 5.28 -36.43
N VAL A 14 14.96 6.15 -36.74
CA VAL A 14 14.56 7.26 -35.85
C VAL A 14 13.78 6.72 -34.67
N GLU A 15 12.77 5.86 -34.89
CA GLU A 15 12.01 5.19 -33.83
C GLU A 15 12.91 4.43 -32.86
N GLN A 16 13.86 3.66 -33.40
CA GLN A 16 14.81 2.89 -32.59
C GLN A 16 15.74 3.79 -31.78
N THR A 17 16.24 4.90 -32.35
CA THR A 17 17.03 5.87 -31.57
C THR A 17 16.21 6.56 -30.47
N THR A 18 14.93 6.86 -30.69
CA THR A 18 14.05 7.37 -29.64
C THR A 18 13.83 6.34 -28.52
N GLU A 19 13.71 5.06 -28.83
CA GLU A 19 13.58 3.99 -27.82
C GLU A 19 14.83 3.87 -26.92
N TRP A 20 16.03 3.92 -27.49
CA TRP A 20 17.28 3.88 -26.72
C TRP A 20 17.47 5.11 -25.84
N VAL A 21 17.19 6.31 -26.37
CA VAL A 21 17.26 7.56 -25.61
C VAL A 21 16.24 7.55 -24.47
N MET A 22 15.05 7.00 -24.69
CA MET A 22 14.04 6.81 -23.64
C MET A 22 14.45 5.78 -22.59
N GLY A 23 15.03 4.65 -23.00
CA GLY A 23 15.55 3.63 -22.09
C GLY A 23 16.67 4.16 -21.19
N LEU A 24 17.61 4.91 -21.76
CA LEU A 24 18.68 5.58 -21.01
C LEU A 24 18.13 6.68 -20.09
N GLY A 25 17.14 7.45 -20.55
CA GLY A 25 16.45 8.45 -19.74
C GLY A 25 15.73 7.84 -18.53
N LEU A 26 15.02 6.72 -18.72
CA LEU A 26 14.35 6.01 -17.65
C LEU A 26 15.34 5.45 -16.62
N LEU A 27 16.45 4.86 -17.09
CA LEU A 27 17.52 4.38 -16.21
C LEU A 27 18.15 5.52 -15.41
N ALA A 28 18.38 6.67 -16.03
CA ALA A 28 18.88 7.86 -15.34
C ALA A 28 17.88 8.35 -14.27
N VAL A 29 16.58 8.37 -14.58
CA VAL A 29 15.52 8.73 -13.61
C VAL A 29 15.49 7.75 -12.44
N VAL A 30 15.53 6.44 -12.71
CA VAL A 30 15.58 5.41 -11.66
C VAL A 30 16.83 5.56 -10.80
N PHE A 31 17.98 5.84 -11.40
CA PHE A 31 19.22 6.09 -10.67
C PHE A 31 19.13 7.34 -9.79
N VAL A 32 18.62 8.46 -10.32
CA VAL A 32 18.43 9.70 -9.57
C VAL A 32 17.46 9.49 -8.42
N LEU A 33 16.35 8.79 -8.65
CA LEU A 33 15.40 8.40 -7.61
C LEU A 33 16.10 7.54 -6.55
N HIS A 34 16.88 6.54 -6.93
CA HIS A 34 17.64 5.71 -5.98
C HIS A 34 18.60 6.54 -5.12
N VAL A 35 19.34 7.47 -5.71
CA VAL A 35 20.24 8.38 -4.97
C VAL A 35 19.45 9.29 -4.02
N PHE A 36 18.29 9.79 -4.46
CA PHE A 36 17.40 10.61 -3.65
C PHE A 36 16.83 9.84 -2.45
N VAL A 37 16.36 8.60 -2.67
CA VAL A 37 15.92 7.65 -1.63
C VAL A 37 17.00 7.42 -0.60
N TRP A 38 18.24 7.20 -1.05
CA TRP A 38 19.36 7.01 -0.17
C TRP A 38 19.65 8.24 0.70
N ARG A 39 19.50 9.46 0.14
CA ARG A 39 19.62 10.70 0.91
C ARG A 39 18.51 10.86 1.94
N ILE A 40 17.25 10.58 1.58
CA ILE A 40 16.12 10.60 2.52
C ILE A 40 16.34 9.58 3.65
N TYR A 41 16.73 8.35 3.32
CA TYR A 41 17.05 7.32 4.31
C TYR A 41 18.10 7.80 5.31
N LYS A 42 19.19 8.40 4.82
CA LYS A 42 20.27 8.93 5.66
C LYS A 42 19.78 10.07 6.56
N LEU A 43 18.93 10.95 6.04
CA LEU A 43 18.31 12.04 6.80
C LEU A 43 17.37 11.50 7.89
N CYS A 44 16.45 10.62 7.53
CA CYS A 44 15.53 9.96 8.47
C CYS A 44 16.33 9.25 9.57
N ARG A 45 17.29 8.39 9.23
CA ARG A 45 18.12 7.68 10.23
C ARG A 45 18.86 8.63 11.19
N ARG A 46 19.25 9.82 10.72
CA ARG A 46 19.94 10.84 11.52
C ARG A 46 19.01 11.56 12.49
N HIS A 47 17.79 11.90 12.07
CA HIS A 47 16.87 12.77 12.85
C HIS A 47 15.77 12.01 13.60
N LEU A 48 15.39 10.81 13.16
CA LEU A 48 14.33 10.02 13.80
C LEU A 48 14.60 9.71 15.28
N PRO A 49 15.85 9.38 15.72
CA PRO A 49 16.15 9.16 17.13
C PRO A 49 16.06 10.41 18.00
N TRP A 50 16.05 11.61 17.41
CA TRP A 50 15.89 12.87 18.12
C TRP A 50 14.40 13.15 18.41
N LEU A 51 13.52 12.90 17.42
CA LEU A 51 12.06 12.99 17.58
C LEU A 51 11.53 12.04 18.67
N PHE A 52 12.01 10.79 18.69
CA PHE A 52 11.58 9.80 19.69
C PHE A 52 12.11 10.08 21.11
N ARG A 53 13.25 10.78 21.25
CA ARG A 53 13.79 11.17 22.56
C ARG A 53 12.96 12.27 23.23
N PHE A 54 12.36 13.18 22.45
CA PHE A 54 11.55 14.27 22.97
C PHE A 54 10.22 13.79 23.57
N GLY A 55 9.60 12.75 22.98
CA GLY A 55 8.34 12.18 23.47
C GLY A 55 8.45 11.45 24.81
N ARG A 56 9.58 10.77 25.09
CA ARG A 56 9.73 9.90 26.27
C ARG A 56 10.07 10.64 27.58
N HIS A 57 10.57 11.88 27.49
CA HIS A 57 10.89 12.72 28.67
C HIS A 57 9.86 13.86 28.89
N GLY A 58 8.79 13.90 28.09
CA GLY A 58 7.75 14.95 28.14
C GLY A 58 6.55 14.62 29.04
N ARG A 59 5.49 15.45 28.95
CA ARG A 59 4.22 15.34 29.71
C ARG A 59 3.57 13.94 29.66
N ILE A 60 3.87 13.14 28.65
CA ILE A 60 3.33 11.80 28.43
C ILE A 60 3.75 10.84 29.57
N GLY A 61 5.01 10.87 30.02
CA GLY A 61 5.45 10.01 31.13
C GLY A 61 4.66 10.26 32.41
N ARG A 62 4.46 11.54 32.77
CA ARG A 62 3.66 11.93 33.95
C ARG A 62 2.17 11.60 33.85
N LEU A 63 1.63 11.54 32.63
CA LEU A 63 0.24 11.13 32.39
C LEU A 63 0.08 9.61 32.54
N VAL A 64 1.06 8.84 32.06
CA VAL A 64 1.10 7.38 32.24
C VAL A 64 1.21 7.04 33.73
N ASP A 65 2.12 7.69 34.47
CA ASP A 65 2.27 7.47 35.92
C ASP A 65 0.98 7.80 36.72
N ARG A 66 0.27 8.87 36.32
CA ARG A 66 -1.04 9.23 36.91
C ARG A 66 -2.13 8.23 36.55
N ALA A 67 -2.17 7.77 35.30
CA ALA A 67 -3.13 6.78 34.86
C ALA A 67 -2.90 5.44 35.58
N ASP A 68 -1.66 5.02 35.78
CA ASP A 68 -1.30 3.81 36.54
C ASP A 68 -1.75 3.89 38.01
N GLY A 69 -1.59 5.06 38.65
CA GLY A 69 -2.09 5.28 40.01
C GLY A 69 -3.63 5.19 40.13
N LEU A 70 -4.36 5.59 39.08
CA LEU A 70 -5.83 5.48 39.03
C LEU A 70 -6.29 4.06 38.67
N LEU A 71 -5.60 3.41 37.74
CA LEU A 71 -5.85 2.06 37.24
C LEU A 71 -5.48 0.97 38.26
N GLY A 72 -4.58 1.26 39.21
CA GLY A 72 -4.23 0.35 40.30
C GLY A 72 -5.42 -0.07 41.18
N LYS A 73 -6.54 0.66 41.11
CA LYS A 73 -7.81 0.28 41.76
C LYS A 73 -8.53 -0.89 41.06
N TRP A 74 -8.13 -1.23 39.83
CA TRP A 74 -8.75 -2.26 38.98
C TRP A 74 -7.68 -3.15 38.32
N PRO A 75 -7.14 -4.15 39.04
CA PRO A 75 -6.06 -5.01 38.54
C PRO A 75 -6.29 -5.71 37.19
N PRO A 76 -7.53 -6.10 36.81
CA PRO A 76 -7.79 -6.63 35.47
C PRO A 76 -7.63 -5.57 34.37
N LEU A 77 -8.13 -4.35 34.63
CA LEU A 77 -8.07 -3.25 33.68
C LEU A 77 -6.63 -2.74 33.51
N GLN A 78 -5.88 -2.65 34.61
CA GLN A 78 -4.47 -2.27 34.59
C GLN A 78 -3.63 -3.23 33.73
N ARG A 79 -3.83 -4.55 33.90
CA ARG A 79 -3.14 -5.56 33.08
C ARG A 79 -3.50 -5.46 31.60
N PHE A 80 -4.77 -5.24 31.29
CA PHE A 80 -5.22 -5.02 29.91
C PHE A 80 -4.55 -3.79 29.28
N VAL A 81 -4.52 -2.66 30.01
CA VAL A 81 -3.90 -1.42 29.55
C VAL A 81 -2.41 -1.60 29.33
N HIS A 82 -1.66 -2.16 30.28
CA HIS A 82 -0.24 -2.42 30.10
C HIS A 82 0.05 -3.34 28.91
N ALA A 83 -0.77 -4.39 28.70
CA ALA A 83 -0.64 -5.25 27.54
C ALA A 83 -0.81 -4.48 26.21
N ARG A 84 -1.60 -3.39 26.18
CA ARG A 84 -1.78 -2.54 24.97
C ARG A 84 -0.67 -1.53 24.74
N PHE A 85 0.09 -1.18 25.78
CA PHE A 85 1.25 -0.27 25.69
C PHE A 85 2.59 -1.00 25.62
N ASP A 86 2.58 -2.33 25.73
CA ASP A 86 3.78 -3.14 25.58
C ASP A 86 4.34 -3.05 24.16
N THR A 87 5.60 -2.64 24.05
CA THR A 87 6.34 -2.56 22.78
C THR A 87 7.10 -3.84 22.44
N SER A 88 7.24 -4.75 23.40
CA SER A 88 7.98 -6.00 23.26
C SER A 88 7.20 -7.05 22.48
N GLU A 89 5.87 -7.04 22.60
CA GLU A 89 4.97 -7.93 21.87
C GLU A 89 4.30 -7.23 20.66
N PRO A 90 4.23 -7.88 19.49
CA PRO A 90 3.51 -7.36 18.33
C PRO A 90 2.01 -7.10 18.58
N THR A 91 1.42 -7.80 19.54
CA THR A 91 0.01 -7.70 19.98
C THR A 91 -0.28 -6.54 20.91
N GLY A 92 0.75 -5.83 21.40
CA GLY A 92 0.60 -4.68 22.28
C GLY A 92 0.44 -3.37 21.50
N LEU A 93 1.38 -2.45 21.70
CA LEU A 93 1.34 -1.11 21.12
C LEU A 93 1.25 -1.09 19.58
N PRO A 94 1.98 -1.94 18.83
CA PRO A 94 1.91 -1.94 17.37
C PRO A 94 0.50 -2.26 16.85
N LEU A 95 -0.19 -3.23 17.46
CA LEU A 95 -1.55 -3.59 17.10
C LEU A 95 -2.55 -2.48 17.47
N THR A 96 -2.41 -1.89 18.67
CA THR A 96 -3.25 -0.75 19.08
C THR A 96 -3.12 0.42 18.11
N ILE A 97 -1.89 0.78 17.72
CA ILE A 97 -1.65 1.84 16.74
C ILE A 97 -2.25 1.47 15.38
N ALA A 98 -2.10 0.22 14.93
CA ALA A 98 -2.65 -0.22 13.66
C ALA A 98 -4.20 -0.16 13.64
N VAL A 99 -4.85 -0.53 14.74
CA VAL A 99 -6.32 -0.43 14.87
C VAL A 99 -6.77 1.03 14.89
N LEU A 100 -6.12 1.89 15.68
CA LEU A 100 -6.45 3.32 15.72
C LEU A 100 -6.22 3.99 14.35
N ALA A 101 -5.14 3.64 13.66
CA ALA A 101 -4.88 4.11 12.31
C ALA A 101 -5.95 3.61 11.33
N ALA A 102 -6.39 2.36 11.42
CA ALA A 102 -7.44 1.83 10.56
C ALA A 102 -8.77 2.55 10.78
N ILE A 103 -9.13 2.82 12.04
CA ILE A 103 -10.31 3.62 12.39
C ILE A 103 -10.17 5.03 11.81
N TYR A 104 -9.04 5.69 12.01
CA TYR A 104 -8.79 7.03 11.46
C TYR A 104 -8.90 7.07 9.94
N LEU A 105 -8.31 6.11 9.22
CA LEU A 105 -8.43 6.02 7.76
C LEU A 105 -9.88 5.77 7.30
N ALA A 106 -10.64 4.98 8.06
CA ALA A 106 -12.06 4.74 7.77
C ALA A 106 -12.92 5.99 8.02
N LEU A 107 -12.62 6.76 9.07
CA LEU A 107 -13.27 8.05 9.33
C LEU A 107 -12.95 9.06 8.22
N LEU A 108 -11.67 9.18 7.85
CA LEU A 108 -11.24 10.06 6.76
C LEU A 108 -11.90 9.69 5.41
N LEU A 109 -12.13 8.40 5.17
CA LEU A 109 -12.89 7.92 4.01
C LEU A 109 -14.38 8.34 4.10
N GLY A 110 -14.97 8.28 5.30
CA GLY A 110 -16.32 8.78 5.56
C GLY A 110 -16.44 10.27 5.26
N ASP A 111 -15.52 11.08 5.80
CA ASP A 111 -15.46 12.52 5.55
C ASP A 111 -15.34 12.83 4.05
N THR A 112 -14.49 12.07 3.33
CA THR A 112 -14.34 12.21 1.86
C THR A 112 -15.66 11.92 1.11
N VAL A 113 -16.43 10.94 1.58
CA VAL A 113 -17.73 10.59 0.98
C VAL A 113 -18.77 11.68 1.28
N GLU A 114 -18.81 12.20 2.50
CA GLU A 114 -19.69 13.29 2.91
C GLU A 114 -19.42 14.57 2.08
N GLU A 115 -18.14 14.98 1.99
CA GLU A 115 -17.73 16.12 1.16
C GLU A 115 -18.11 15.95 -0.32
N LEU A 116 -18.10 14.73 -0.84
CA LEU A 116 -18.50 14.46 -2.23
C LEU A 116 -19.98 14.74 -2.48
N PHE A 117 -20.85 14.58 -1.47
CA PHE A 117 -22.28 14.84 -1.56
C PHE A 117 -22.67 16.26 -1.17
N GLU A 118 -21.92 16.88 -0.25
CA GLU A 118 -22.32 18.13 0.40
C GLU A 118 -21.48 19.35 -0.03
N ALA A 119 -20.23 19.16 -0.47
CA ALA A 119 -19.27 20.25 -0.64
C ALA A 119 -18.80 20.46 -2.09
N ASP A 120 -19.00 21.68 -2.61
CA ASP A 120 -18.52 22.08 -3.93
C ASP A 120 -16.97 22.17 -4.01
N GLU A 121 -16.28 22.32 -2.87
CA GLU A 121 -14.83 22.51 -2.82
C GLU A 121 -14.05 21.28 -3.31
N LEU A 122 -14.45 20.08 -2.88
CA LEU A 122 -13.80 18.84 -3.31
C LEU A 122 -14.01 18.61 -4.83
N LEU A 123 -15.20 18.92 -5.33
CA LEU A 123 -15.52 18.88 -6.76
C LEU A 123 -14.76 19.95 -7.55
N ALA A 124 -14.51 21.13 -6.97
CA ALA A 124 -13.70 22.18 -7.58
C ALA A 124 -12.22 21.78 -7.65
N LEU A 125 -11.69 21.19 -6.57
CA LEU A 125 -10.32 20.65 -6.55
C LEU A 125 -10.14 19.56 -7.60
N ASP A 126 -11.08 18.61 -7.68
CA ASP A 126 -11.05 17.54 -8.68
C ASP A 126 -11.02 18.09 -10.12
N ARG A 127 -11.86 19.08 -10.41
CA ARG A 127 -11.88 19.77 -11.72
C ARG A 127 -10.59 20.53 -11.98
N TRP A 128 -10.05 21.23 -10.98
CA TRP A 128 -8.79 21.97 -11.11
C TRP A 128 -7.62 21.04 -11.43
N VAL A 129 -7.47 19.93 -10.68
CA VAL A 129 -6.43 18.93 -10.92
C VAL A 129 -6.59 18.33 -12.31
N GLN A 130 -7.82 18.01 -12.71
CA GLN A 130 -8.07 17.43 -14.01
C GLN A 130 -7.71 18.36 -15.18
N ASN A 131 -8.01 19.65 -15.05
CA ASN A 131 -7.66 20.67 -16.04
C ASN A 131 -6.15 20.88 -16.13
N LEU A 132 -5.41 20.79 -15.01
CA LEU A 132 -3.95 20.88 -15.02
C LEU A 132 -3.32 19.82 -15.94
N PHE A 133 -3.86 18.59 -15.93
CA PHE A 133 -3.33 17.49 -16.74
C PHE A 133 -3.76 17.53 -18.21
N GLN A 134 -4.77 18.32 -18.60
CA GLN A 134 -5.16 18.42 -20.02
C GLN A 134 -4.00 18.89 -20.90
N ASN A 135 -3.22 19.85 -20.42
CA ASN A 135 -2.08 20.42 -21.17
C ASN A 135 -0.82 19.53 -21.16
N VAL A 136 -0.78 18.49 -20.32
CA VAL A 136 0.40 17.63 -20.12
C VAL A 136 0.25 16.29 -20.86
N ARG A 137 -0.96 15.96 -21.37
CA ARG A 137 -1.25 14.72 -22.11
C ARG A 137 -0.69 14.73 -23.54
N SER A 138 0.62 14.66 -23.67
CA SER A 138 1.26 14.29 -24.93
C SER A 138 1.15 12.78 -25.17
N GLY A 139 1.32 12.33 -26.42
CA GLY A 139 1.27 10.89 -26.76
C GLY A 139 2.21 10.04 -25.92
N TRP A 140 3.43 10.53 -25.65
CA TRP A 140 4.40 9.80 -24.82
C TRP A 140 3.99 9.72 -23.34
N VAL A 141 3.39 10.78 -22.77
CA VAL A 141 2.88 10.76 -21.39
C VAL A 141 1.74 9.75 -21.27
N VAL A 142 0.82 9.75 -22.24
CA VAL A 142 -0.28 8.79 -22.29
C VAL A 142 0.25 7.36 -22.38
N SER A 143 1.22 7.07 -23.26
CA SER A 143 1.83 5.75 -23.37
C SER A 143 2.53 5.31 -22.08
N LEU A 144 3.28 6.20 -21.44
CA LEU A 144 3.99 5.92 -20.19
C LEU A 144 3.01 5.57 -19.06
N PHE A 145 1.98 6.39 -18.85
CA PHE A 145 0.99 6.13 -17.81
C PHE A 145 0.05 4.96 -18.16
N THR A 146 -0.15 4.67 -19.45
CA THR A 146 -0.83 3.43 -19.88
C THR A 146 0.01 2.20 -19.55
N TRP A 147 1.34 2.28 -19.56
CA TRP A 147 2.17 1.18 -19.08
C TRP A 147 2.05 0.99 -17.57
N PHE A 148 2.13 2.08 -16.79
CA PHE A 148 1.96 2.01 -15.34
C PHE A 148 0.57 1.55 -14.92
N THR A 149 -0.50 1.95 -15.62
CA THR A 149 -1.85 1.53 -15.25
C THR A 149 -2.05 0.03 -15.32
N ARG A 150 -1.28 -0.70 -16.15
CA ARG A 150 -1.38 -2.16 -16.27
C ARG A 150 -1.06 -2.88 -14.96
N PHE A 151 -0.21 -2.30 -14.11
CA PHE A 151 0.05 -2.84 -12.77
C PHE A 151 -1.16 -2.75 -11.84
N GLY A 152 -2.12 -1.87 -12.11
CA GLY A 152 -3.38 -1.82 -11.38
C GLY A 152 -4.49 -2.67 -11.99
N ASP A 153 -4.27 -3.31 -13.14
CA ASP A 153 -5.28 -4.16 -13.78
C ASP A 153 -5.55 -5.40 -12.94
N SER A 154 -6.81 -5.85 -12.91
CA SER A 154 -7.21 -7.03 -12.14
C SER A 154 -6.40 -8.28 -12.47
N GLN A 155 -6.05 -8.47 -13.76
CA GLN A 155 -5.22 -9.59 -14.22
C GLN A 155 -3.81 -9.53 -13.63
N ALA A 156 -3.18 -8.36 -13.63
CA ALA A 156 -1.85 -8.16 -13.06
C ALA A 156 -1.87 -8.36 -11.53
N LEU A 157 -2.87 -7.82 -10.85
CA LEU A 157 -3.03 -7.97 -9.41
C LEU A 157 -3.27 -9.45 -9.02
N VAL A 158 -4.12 -10.17 -9.74
CA VAL A 158 -4.34 -11.61 -9.52
C VAL A 158 -3.06 -12.40 -9.76
N ALA A 159 -2.32 -12.11 -10.84
CA ALA A 159 -1.06 -12.77 -11.11
C ALA A 159 -0.03 -12.54 -9.99
N VAL A 160 0.12 -11.30 -9.50
CA VAL A 160 1.02 -10.98 -8.40
C VAL A 160 0.57 -11.66 -7.09
N ALA A 161 -0.72 -11.68 -6.78
CA ALA A 161 -1.25 -12.36 -5.60
C ALA A 161 -1.01 -13.89 -5.66
N ALA A 162 -1.17 -14.50 -6.84
CA ALA A 162 -0.88 -15.91 -7.07
C ALA A 162 0.62 -16.21 -6.91
N VAL A 163 1.49 -15.40 -7.50
CA VAL A 163 2.95 -15.52 -7.36
C VAL A 163 3.35 -15.37 -5.89
N ALA A 164 2.85 -14.35 -5.19
CA ALA A 164 3.10 -14.15 -3.77
C ALA A 164 2.63 -15.35 -2.93
N THR A 165 1.46 -15.92 -3.23
CA THR A 165 0.96 -17.13 -2.58
C THR A 165 1.91 -18.32 -2.80
N GLY A 166 2.38 -18.53 -4.04
CA GLY A 166 3.36 -19.56 -4.37
C GLY A 166 4.67 -19.40 -3.60
N PHE A 167 5.22 -18.18 -3.53
CA PHE A 167 6.41 -17.89 -2.74
C PHE A 167 6.19 -18.13 -1.24
N LEU A 168 5.04 -17.73 -0.69
CA LEU A 168 4.72 -17.96 0.72
C LEU A 168 4.66 -19.46 1.05
N TRP A 169 4.12 -20.28 0.15
CA TRP A 169 4.13 -21.74 0.32
C TRP A 169 5.54 -22.33 0.18
N ALA A 170 6.29 -21.94 -0.85
CA ALA A 170 7.66 -22.40 -1.08
C ALA A 170 8.59 -22.09 0.09
N LEU A 171 8.37 -20.96 0.78
CA LEU A 171 9.13 -20.55 1.96
C LEU A 171 8.58 -21.13 3.29
N GLY A 172 7.57 -22.02 3.25
CA GLY A 172 6.97 -22.62 4.45
C GLY A 172 6.13 -21.64 5.29
N ARG A 173 5.77 -20.49 4.73
CA ARG A 173 5.05 -19.37 5.35
C ARG A 173 3.55 -19.36 5.00
N GLY A 174 2.94 -20.53 4.80
CA GLY A 174 1.52 -20.67 4.45
C GLY A 174 0.54 -19.96 5.39
N PHE A 175 0.92 -19.69 6.64
CA PHE A 175 0.10 -18.91 7.59
C PHE A 175 -0.17 -17.46 7.14
N ALA A 176 0.70 -16.90 6.30
CA ALA A 176 0.59 -15.54 5.77
C ALA A 176 -0.31 -15.43 4.53
N VAL A 177 -0.69 -16.57 3.92
CA VAL A 177 -1.56 -16.62 2.74
C VAL A 177 -2.96 -16.13 3.07
N LEU A 178 -3.53 -16.52 4.21
CA LEU A 178 -4.86 -16.06 4.60
C LEU A 178 -4.90 -14.52 4.81
N PRO A 179 -3.99 -13.89 5.57
CA PRO A 179 -3.86 -12.43 5.61
C PRO A 179 -3.79 -11.77 4.23
N LEU A 180 -2.99 -12.30 3.31
CA LEU A 180 -2.86 -11.77 1.95
C LEU A 180 -4.21 -11.75 1.22
N TRP A 181 -4.93 -12.87 1.23
CA TRP A 181 -6.22 -12.95 0.54
C TRP A 181 -7.32 -12.15 1.25
N VAL A 182 -7.29 -12.03 2.58
CA VAL A 182 -8.19 -11.12 3.31
C VAL A 182 -7.97 -9.68 2.88
N VAL A 183 -6.72 -9.23 2.73
CA VAL A 183 -6.41 -7.88 2.23
C VAL A 183 -6.94 -7.69 0.81
N VAL A 184 -6.63 -8.62 -0.11
CA VAL A 184 -7.00 -8.50 -1.53
C VAL A 184 -8.52 -8.55 -1.73
N LEU A 185 -9.18 -9.56 -1.17
CA LEU A 185 -10.63 -9.76 -1.34
C LEU A 185 -11.42 -8.71 -0.58
N GLY A 186 -10.98 -8.33 0.62
CA GLY A 186 -11.59 -7.28 1.41
C GLY A 186 -11.55 -5.94 0.68
N ALA A 187 -10.36 -5.55 0.18
CA ALA A 187 -10.19 -4.31 -0.56
C ALA A 187 -11.03 -4.27 -1.84
N ASN A 188 -11.12 -5.39 -2.56
CA ASN A 188 -11.98 -5.52 -3.73
C ASN A 188 -13.47 -5.40 -3.34
N ALA A 189 -13.93 -6.12 -2.32
CA ALA A 189 -15.31 -6.08 -1.86
C ALA A 189 -15.72 -4.66 -1.43
N THR A 190 -14.91 -3.98 -0.61
CA THR A 190 -15.16 -2.59 -0.19
C THR A 190 -15.18 -1.64 -1.38
N THR A 191 -14.32 -1.84 -2.37
CA THR A 191 -14.34 -1.04 -3.60
C THR A 191 -15.65 -1.21 -4.36
N TRP A 192 -16.13 -2.43 -4.54
CA TRP A 192 -17.40 -2.69 -5.23
C TRP A 192 -18.60 -2.13 -4.47
N ILE A 193 -18.62 -2.28 -3.14
CA ILE A 193 -19.64 -1.66 -2.28
C ILE A 193 -19.63 -0.14 -2.47
N GLY A 194 -18.46 0.50 -2.39
CA GLY A 194 -18.32 1.94 -2.59
C GLY A 194 -18.78 2.41 -3.96
N LYS A 195 -18.49 1.63 -5.02
CA LYS A 195 -18.95 1.92 -6.38
C LYS A 195 -20.47 2.03 -6.49
N TYR A 196 -21.19 1.06 -5.92
CA TYR A 196 -22.65 1.06 -6.00
C TYR A 196 -23.31 1.99 -4.98
N ALA A 197 -22.67 2.23 -3.84
CA ALA A 197 -23.17 3.15 -2.82
C ALA A 197 -23.07 4.62 -3.28
N VAL A 198 -21.96 5.00 -3.90
CA VAL A 198 -21.73 6.39 -4.32
C VAL A 198 -22.24 6.66 -5.74
N ALA A 199 -22.19 5.65 -6.63
CA ALA A 199 -22.67 5.72 -8.01
C ALA A 199 -22.15 6.96 -8.81
N ARG A 200 -20.93 7.43 -8.49
CA ARG A 200 -20.35 8.63 -9.08
C ARG A 200 -20.06 8.44 -10.57
N THR A 201 -20.39 9.46 -11.36
CA THR A 201 -20.04 9.55 -12.78
C THR A 201 -18.53 9.72 -12.98
N ARG A 202 -18.01 9.25 -14.12
CA ARG A 202 -16.59 9.42 -14.49
C ARG A 202 -16.38 10.78 -15.15
N PRO A 203 -15.13 11.27 -15.20
CA PRO A 203 -14.82 12.44 -16.00
C PRO A 203 -15.11 12.23 -17.48
N GLU A 204 -15.74 13.19 -18.14
CA GLU A 204 -16.24 13.08 -19.53
C GLU A 204 -15.18 13.30 -20.62
N PHE A 205 -13.92 13.55 -20.24
CA PHE A 205 -12.92 14.14 -21.15
C PHE A 205 -12.21 13.17 -22.11
N VAL A 206 -12.43 11.85 -22.05
CA VAL A 206 -11.81 10.89 -23.00
C VAL A 206 -12.75 9.74 -23.34
N THR A 207 -13.19 9.71 -24.59
CA THR A 207 -14.17 8.78 -25.17
C THR A 207 -13.62 7.40 -25.57
N GLU A 208 -12.36 7.06 -25.30
CA GLU A 208 -11.77 5.79 -25.79
C GLU A 208 -11.68 4.66 -24.75
N ILE A 209 -11.82 4.94 -23.45
CA ILE A 209 -11.82 3.91 -22.39
C ILE A 209 -13.12 4.03 -21.59
N THR A 210 -14.22 3.57 -22.17
CA THR A 210 -15.52 3.47 -21.50
C THR A 210 -15.51 2.32 -20.50
N ALA A 211 -15.14 2.62 -19.25
CA ALA A 211 -15.36 1.68 -18.15
C ALA A 211 -16.84 1.74 -17.72
N ALA A 212 -17.56 0.62 -17.88
CA ALA A 212 -18.99 0.50 -17.56
C ALA A 212 -19.35 0.58 -16.07
N THR A 213 -18.39 0.91 -15.20
CA THR A 213 -18.56 0.91 -13.73
C THR A 213 -18.34 2.30 -13.13
N PRO A 214 -18.99 2.64 -12.00
CA PRO A 214 -18.86 3.93 -11.30
C PRO A 214 -17.40 4.31 -11.02
N SER A 215 -17.12 5.61 -10.89
CA SER A 215 -15.76 6.15 -10.73
C SER A 215 -15.21 5.93 -9.31
N PHE A 216 -16.00 6.20 -8.28
CA PHE A 216 -15.56 6.20 -6.88
C PHE A 216 -15.79 4.86 -6.18
N PRO A 217 -14.86 4.35 -5.35
CA PRO A 217 -13.44 4.67 -5.34
C PRO A 217 -12.71 4.00 -6.53
N SER A 218 -11.47 4.41 -6.78
CA SER A 218 -10.66 3.86 -7.88
C SER A 218 -10.14 2.45 -7.57
N GLY A 219 -10.61 1.44 -8.32
CA GLY A 219 -10.22 0.04 -8.11
C GLY A 219 -8.74 -0.25 -8.38
N HIS A 220 -8.14 0.37 -9.39
CA HIS A 220 -6.69 0.29 -9.67
C HIS A 220 -5.87 0.81 -8.48
N ALA A 221 -6.24 1.97 -7.94
CA ALA A 221 -5.56 2.57 -6.80
C ALA A 221 -5.73 1.71 -5.54
N THR A 222 -6.95 1.25 -5.26
CA THR A 222 -7.22 0.36 -4.12
C THR A 222 -6.43 -0.94 -4.22
N GLY A 223 -6.51 -1.62 -5.37
CA GLY A 223 -5.85 -2.89 -5.59
C GLY A 223 -4.33 -2.78 -5.51
N ALA A 224 -3.75 -1.74 -6.12
CA ALA A 224 -2.32 -1.47 -6.04
C ALA A 224 -1.88 -1.20 -4.59
N MET A 225 -2.59 -0.33 -3.87
CA MET A 225 -2.29 -0.04 -2.46
C MET A 225 -2.36 -1.31 -1.62
N ALA A 226 -3.49 -2.02 -1.66
CA ALA A 226 -3.73 -3.21 -0.86
C ALA A 226 -2.69 -4.33 -1.15
N LEU A 227 -2.50 -4.69 -2.42
CA LEU A 227 -1.64 -5.82 -2.78
C LEU A 227 -0.15 -5.46 -2.67
N TYR A 228 0.31 -4.41 -3.36
CA TYR A 228 1.74 -4.08 -3.37
C TYR A 228 2.21 -3.57 -2.00
N GLY A 229 1.35 -2.85 -1.27
CA GLY A 229 1.64 -2.42 0.10
C GLY A 229 1.75 -3.60 1.05
N PHE A 230 0.81 -4.56 0.99
CA PHE A 230 0.87 -5.72 1.87
C PHE A 230 1.99 -6.70 1.51
N VAL A 231 2.28 -6.91 0.22
CA VAL A 231 3.45 -7.68 -0.22
C VAL A 231 4.74 -7.02 0.25
N ALA A 232 4.86 -5.70 0.12
CA ALA A 232 6.01 -4.96 0.64
C ALA A 232 6.17 -5.13 2.16
N PHE A 233 5.06 -5.11 2.91
CA PHE A 233 5.07 -5.44 4.33
C PHE A 233 5.59 -6.85 4.61
N LEU A 234 5.10 -7.87 3.89
CA LEU A 234 5.53 -9.26 4.05
C LEU A 234 7.02 -9.42 3.74
N VAL A 235 7.51 -8.81 2.66
CA VAL A 235 8.93 -8.84 2.29
C VAL A 235 9.78 -8.12 3.35
N ALA A 236 9.37 -6.93 3.78
CA ALA A 236 10.09 -6.16 4.81
C ALA A 236 10.20 -6.91 6.14
N ARG A 237 9.26 -7.81 6.46
CA ARG A 237 9.31 -8.67 7.66
C ARG A 237 10.40 -9.73 7.60
N GLU A 238 10.79 -10.18 6.41
CA GLU A 238 11.83 -11.20 6.23
C GLU A 238 13.24 -10.57 6.09
N LEU A 239 13.32 -9.31 5.70
CA LEU A 239 14.59 -8.59 5.58
C LEU A 239 15.17 -8.24 6.96
N THR A 240 16.47 -8.40 7.15
CA THR A 240 17.16 -8.05 8.41
C THR A 240 17.68 -6.63 8.40
N GLU A 241 18.09 -6.12 7.23
CA GLU A 241 18.72 -4.81 7.11
C GLU A 241 17.66 -3.69 7.04
N PRO A 242 17.72 -2.67 7.93
CA PRO A 242 16.75 -1.55 7.91
C PRO A 242 16.71 -0.78 6.60
N ARG A 243 17.84 -0.74 5.87
CA ARG A 243 17.96 -0.11 4.56
C ARG A 243 17.07 -0.83 3.55
N GLN A 244 17.18 -2.15 3.44
CA GLN A 244 16.41 -2.94 2.48
C GLN A 244 14.91 -2.84 2.76
N ARG A 245 14.50 -2.83 4.04
CA ARG A 245 13.11 -2.60 4.44
C ARG A 245 12.58 -1.24 3.96
N PHE A 246 13.39 -0.20 4.10
CA PHE A 246 13.05 1.14 3.62
C PHE A 246 12.96 1.17 2.09
N GLU A 247 13.91 0.56 1.38
CA GLU A 247 13.92 0.51 -0.09
C GLU A 247 12.68 -0.22 -0.64
N VAL A 248 12.31 -1.36 -0.06
CA VAL A 248 11.09 -2.09 -0.45
C VAL A 248 9.83 -1.24 -0.22
N GLY A 249 9.72 -0.61 0.94
CA GLY A 249 8.59 0.28 1.23
C GLY A 249 8.54 1.48 0.29
N PHE A 250 9.68 2.10 -0.01
CA PHE A 250 9.78 3.24 -0.91
C PHE A 250 9.37 2.86 -2.34
N TRP A 251 9.97 1.83 -2.92
CA TRP A 251 9.70 1.46 -4.32
C TRP A 251 8.28 0.94 -4.51
N SER A 252 7.74 0.22 -3.53
CA SER A 252 6.32 -0.15 -3.53
C SER A 252 5.43 1.09 -3.50
N SER A 253 5.75 2.08 -2.64
CA SER A 253 5.01 3.34 -2.58
C SER A 253 5.08 4.12 -3.90
N VAL A 254 6.25 4.18 -4.54
CA VAL A 254 6.39 4.80 -5.87
C VAL A 254 5.51 4.10 -6.90
N LEU A 255 5.51 2.76 -6.95
CA LEU A 255 4.64 2.03 -7.87
C LEU A 255 3.15 2.34 -7.62
N ILE A 256 2.71 2.30 -6.36
CA ILE A 256 1.32 2.60 -5.96
C ILE A 256 0.94 4.01 -6.40
N LEU A 257 1.80 5.00 -6.16
CA LEU A 257 1.58 6.39 -6.56
C LEU A 257 1.57 6.55 -8.08
N MET A 258 2.43 5.86 -8.82
CA MET A 258 2.43 5.89 -10.29
C MET A 258 1.15 5.25 -10.86
N VAL A 259 0.67 4.15 -10.27
CA VAL A 259 -0.63 3.55 -10.64
C VAL A 259 -1.75 4.55 -10.36
N GLY A 260 -1.81 5.17 -9.18
CA GLY A 260 -2.84 6.17 -8.87
C GLY A 260 -2.79 7.38 -9.81
N ALA A 261 -1.60 7.95 -10.02
CA ALA A 261 -1.37 9.07 -10.93
C ALA A 261 -1.79 8.74 -12.36
N SER A 262 -1.55 7.51 -12.82
CA SER A 262 -2.00 7.07 -14.15
C SER A 262 -3.51 7.23 -14.34
N ARG A 263 -4.31 7.03 -13.29
CA ARG A 263 -5.78 7.12 -13.37
C ARG A 263 -6.27 8.55 -13.54
N ILE A 264 -5.54 9.51 -12.97
CA ILE A 264 -5.81 10.96 -13.08
C ILE A 264 -5.31 11.46 -14.44
N VAL A 265 -4.08 11.11 -14.81
CA VAL A 265 -3.46 11.51 -16.08
C VAL A 265 -4.25 10.97 -17.27
N LEU A 266 -4.76 9.73 -17.20
CA LEU A 266 -5.59 9.15 -18.25
C LEU A 266 -7.07 9.62 -18.20
N SER A 267 -7.43 10.52 -17.28
CA SER A 267 -8.79 11.10 -17.12
C SER A 267 -9.90 10.11 -16.77
N VAL A 268 -9.55 8.94 -16.26
CA VAL A 268 -10.54 7.88 -15.99
C VAL A 268 -11.06 7.91 -14.56
N HIS A 269 -10.39 8.66 -13.68
CA HIS A 269 -10.76 8.90 -12.28
C HIS A 269 -10.40 10.32 -11.85
N PHE A 270 -11.15 10.84 -10.90
CA PHE A 270 -10.81 12.08 -10.18
C PHE A 270 -9.73 11.84 -9.12
N LEU A 271 -9.13 12.92 -8.58
CA LEU A 271 -8.12 12.81 -7.53
C LEU A 271 -8.73 12.16 -6.28
N SER A 272 -9.91 12.62 -5.87
CA SER A 272 -10.63 12.06 -4.72
C SER A 272 -10.94 10.56 -4.86
N ASP A 273 -11.24 10.06 -6.07
CA ASP A 273 -11.44 8.62 -6.30
C ASP A 273 -10.17 7.80 -5.98
N VAL A 274 -9.00 8.35 -6.33
CA VAL A 274 -7.69 7.70 -6.12
C VAL A 274 -7.30 7.75 -4.65
N LEU A 275 -7.49 8.91 -4.00
CA LEU A 275 -7.23 9.07 -2.57
C LEU A 275 -8.12 8.13 -1.76
N ALA A 276 -9.42 8.07 -2.04
CA ALA A 276 -10.33 7.13 -1.42
C ALA A 276 -9.90 5.66 -1.65
N GLY A 277 -9.42 5.33 -2.84
CA GLY A 277 -8.86 4.01 -3.13
C GLY A 277 -7.64 3.68 -2.26
N PHE A 278 -6.73 4.65 -2.07
CA PHE A 278 -5.59 4.49 -1.16
C PHE A 278 -6.01 4.32 0.30
N LEU A 279 -7.04 5.05 0.76
CA LEU A 279 -7.60 4.90 2.11
C LEU A 279 -8.16 3.49 2.32
N VAL A 280 -8.99 3.00 1.38
CA VAL A 280 -9.54 1.64 1.43
C VAL A 280 -8.42 0.59 1.46
N GLY A 281 -7.43 0.70 0.56
CA GLY A 281 -6.29 -0.22 0.55
C GLY A 281 -5.47 -0.17 1.84
N GLY A 282 -5.27 1.03 2.40
CA GLY A 282 -4.59 1.26 3.67
C GLY A 282 -5.28 0.58 4.86
N VAL A 283 -6.60 0.70 4.98
CA VAL A 283 -7.39 -0.01 6.01
C VAL A 283 -7.16 -1.51 5.91
N TRP A 284 -7.24 -2.08 4.71
CA TRP A 284 -7.06 -3.52 4.51
C TRP A 284 -5.63 -4.00 4.76
N ILE A 285 -4.61 -3.19 4.49
CA ILE A 285 -3.22 -3.48 4.92
C ILE A 285 -3.15 -3.60 6.44
N LEU A 286 -3.79 -2.69 7.19
CA LEU A 286 -3.77 -2.69 8.65
C LEU A 286 -4.53 -3.89 9.23
N VAL A 287 -5.65 -4.28 8.62
CA VAL A 287 -6.36 -5.53 8.95
C VAL A 287 -5.48 -6.76 8.67
N GLY A 288 -4.83 -6.80 7.49
CA GLY A 288 -3.90 -7.87 7.14
C GLY A 288 -2.72 -7.96 8.09
N PHE A 289 -2.17 -6.82 8.51
CA PHE A 289 -1.11 -6.72 9.50
C PHE A 289 -1.54 -7.35 10.83
N ALA A 290 -2.71 -6.97 11.33
CA ALA A 290 -3.25 -7.50 12.58
C ALA A 290 -3.45 -9.02 12.49
N LEU A 291 -4.02 -9.50 11.38
CA LEU A 291 -4.25 -10.92 11.16
C LEU A 291 -2.95 -11.72 11.00
N TYR A 292 -1.94 -11.14 10.35
CA TYR A 292 -0.62 -11.72 10.20
C TYR A 292 0.08 -11.89 11.55
N GLU A 293 0.11 -10.86 12.39
CA GLU A 293 0.76 -10.95 13.71
C GLU A 293 0.02 -11.94 14.62
N TYR A 294 -1.31 -11.93 14.61
CA TYR A 294 -2.11 -12.92 15.35
C TYR A 294 -1.72 -14.36 14.97
N ARG A 295 -1.69 -14.68 13.67
CA ARG A 295 -1.33 -16.03 13.20
C ARG A 295 0.13 -16.40 13.45
N ARG A 296 1.03 -15.42 13.39
CA ARG A 296 2.45 -15.63 13.65
C ARG A 296 2.69 -16.00 15.11
N LEU A 297 1.98 -15.37 16.04
CA LEU A 297 2.08 -15.68 17.48
C LEU A 297 1.45 -17.04 17.82
N ASP A 298 0.29 -17.33 17.27
CA ASP A 298 -0.40 -18.62 17.45
C ASP A 298 0.51 -19.80 17.06
N ARG A 299 1.17 -19.70 15.89
CA ARG A 299 2.13 -20.70 15.41
C ARG A 299 3.36 -20.84 16.31
N ARG A 300 3.84 -19.76 16.94
CA ARG A 300 4.95 -19.82 17.91
C ARG A 300 4.52 -20.55 19.18
N GLY A 301 3.32 -20.28 19.66
CA GLY A 301 2.73 -20.97 20.82
C GLY A 301 2.57 -22.47 20.58
N ASP A 302 2.07 -22.87 19.41
CA ASP A 302 1.95 -24.27 19.01
C ASP A 302 3.31 -24.98 18.92
N GLY A 303 4.32 -24.31 18.39
CA GLY A 303 5.68 -24.84 18.30
C GLY A 303 6.28 -25.12 19.68
N ALA A 304 6.12 -24.20 20.63
CA ALA A 304 6.58 -24.35 22.00
C ALA A 304 5.87 -25.53 22.72
N ARG A 305 4.54 -25.62 22.63
CA ARG A 305 3.76 -26.70 23.25
C ARG A 305 4.14 -28.09 22.73
N ARG A 306 4.44 -28.21 21.43
CA ARG A 306 4.90 -29.47 20.82
C ARG A 306 6.29 -29.87 21.31
N ALA A 307 7.19 -28.91 21.49
CA ALA A 307 8.54 -29.16 22.02
C ALA A 307 8.48 -29.65 23.48
N ASP A 308 7.67 -29.00 24.32
CA ASP A 308 7.50 -29.40 25.72
C ASP A 308 6.92 -30.81 25.85
N HIS A 309 5.89 -31.14 25.06
CA HIS A 309 5.29 -32.48 25.07
C HIS A 309 6.25 -33.58 24.58
N ALA A 310 7.15 -33.25 23.64
CA ALA A 310 8.20 -34.17 23.19
C ALA A 310 9.30 -34.37 24.25
N SER A 311 9.60 -33.35 25.06
CA SER A 311 10.56 -33.45 26.16
C SER A 311 10.01 -34.27 27.33
N GLY A 312 8.74 -34.06 27.71
CA GLY A 312 8.08 -34.79 28.81
C GLY A 312 7.87 -36.29 28.51
N LYS A 313 7.70 -36.67 27.24
CA LYS A 313 7.67 -38.08 26.84
C LYS A 313 9.05 -38.76 26.92
N ARG A 314 10.15 -38.02 26.73
CA ARG A 314 11.51 -38.57 26.85
C ARG A 314 11.91 -38.79 28.30
N SER A 315 11.51 -37.89 29.21
CA SER A 315 11.78 -38.05 30.65
C SER A 315 10.93 -39.13 31.33
N ALA A 316 9.78 -39.51 30.75
CA ALA A 316 8.93 -40.58 31.26
C ALA A 316 9.37 -41.99 30.79
N CYS A 317 10.25 -42.07 29.81
CA CYS A 317 10.78 -43.34 29.26
C CYS A 317 12.21 -43.67 29.74
N SER A 318 12.84 -42.78 30.50
CA SER A 318 14.15 -42.96 31.14
C SER A 318 13.99 -43.30 32.61
#